data_AF-A0A1Q8QEC5-F1
#
_entry.id   AF-A0A1Q8QEC5-F1
#
_cell.length_a   1.000
_cell.length_b   1.000
_cell.length_c   1.000
_cell.angle_alpha   90.00
_cell.angle_beta   90.00
_cell.angle_gamma   90.00
#
_symmetry.space_group_name_H-M   'P 1'
#
loop_
_entity.id
_entity.type
_entity.pdbx_description
1 polymer ?
#
loop_
_entity_poly.entity_id
_entity_poly.type
_entity_poly.pdbx_seq_one_letter_code
_entity_poly.pdbx_strand_id
1 'polypeptide(L)'
;MKYERELYGERLYYVNNYNYRYNNNPFDIDRIYGDNKHRPFLENKRGELEMMVMHEWLFTMVYDDDYWPEYVNLCVSRGRVNIVGNVNALLPVSGSGLNYPEDASCLTEHIITTDGVLKKKPEKPYILRVEVSQTYAGVWQNSEEMTSLTNALNASFKEFGVPKVLELTAPVKTASFDEEIFILCCSILEKKMKKNTQMKVAIVNGLENKMLKQKPKPISYLNTIEDLIKLKVQLRERKIPLRFSIDFPALLGSKRSSSYSQSEVFGALTEIKNSIVCLNITNFKTQESYGPRYKQISKELDAYYLHKFKHPTYDDFYTMLSAAFNDNQKRYLIPKGMANDAELEELVDNLLRSGFAFCDGGGQHE
;
A
#
# COMPACT_ATOMS: atom_id res chain seq x y z
N MET A 1 -3.13 41.64 -16.44
CA MET A 1 -1.70 41.96 -16.28
C MET A 1 -0.93 40.86 -17.02
N LYS A 2 -0.39 41.17 -18.21
CA LYS A 2 0.40 40.25 -19.05
C LYS A 2 1.81 40.21 -18.43
N TYR A 3 2.26 39.06 -18.00
CA TYR A 3 3.67 38.85 -17.67
C TYR A 3 4.30 38.10 -18.83
N GLU A 4 5.13 38.81 -19.59
CA GLU A 4 6.07 38.22 -20.53
C GLU A 4 7.23 37.62 -19.74
N ARG A 5 7.58 36.37 -20.04
CA ARG A 5 8.92 35.84 -19.77
C ARG A 5 9.49 35.29 -21.07
N GLU A 6 10.80 35.47 -21.15
CA GLU A 6 11.68 35.41 -22.31
C GLU A 6 11.61 34.09 -23.10
N LEU A 7 11.77 34.25 -24.41
CA LEU A 7 11.83 33.22 -25.45
C LEU A 7 12.83 32.11 -25.12
N TYR A 8 12.34 30.89 -24.90
CA TYR A 8 13.09 29.65 -25.15
C TYR A 8 12.70 29.09 -26.53
N GLY A 9 13.26 29.68 -27.59
CA GLY A 9 13.09 29.23 -28.98
C GLY A 9 11.69 29.40 -29.60
N GLU A 10 11.54 28.99 -30.87
CA GLU A 10 10.33 29.10 -31.71
C GLU A 10 9.18 28.14 -31.30
N ARG A 11 8.99 27.84 -30.01
CA ARG A 11 7.95 26.88 -29.57
C ARG A 11 6.91 27.54 -28.66
N LEU A 12 5.64 27.34 -29.02
CA LEU A 12 4.45 27.82 -28.30
C LEU A 12 4.14 26.91 -27.11
N TYR A 13 3.85 27.49 -25.95
CA TYR A 13 3.45 26.77 -24.73
C TYR A 13 2.12 27.29 -24.20
N TYR A 14 1.23 26.38 -23.80
CA TYR A 14 -0.07 26.71 -23.19
C TYR A 14 0.02 26.62 -21.67
N VAL A 15 -0.22 27.73 -20.97
CA VAL A 15 -0.36 27.76 -19.51
C VAL A 15 -1.86 27.74 -19.19
N ASN A 16 -2.33 26.65 -18.61
CA ASN A 16 -3.72 26.52 -18.21
C ASN A 16 -3.98 27.18 -16.85
N ASN A 17 -4.69 28.30 -16.85
CA ASN A 17 -5.21 28.95 -15.64
C ASN A 17 -6.71 28.62 -15.52
N TYR A 18 -7.05 27.58 -14.75
CA TYR A 18 -8.45 27.20 -14.57
C TYR A 18 -9.12 27.93 -13.41
N ASN A 19 -10.21 28.63 -13.72
CA ASN A 19 -11.06 29.33 -12.74
C ASN A 19 -12.11 28.39 -12.09
N TYR A 20 -12.07 27.08 -12.38
CA TYR A 20 -13.05 26.10 -11.89
C TYR A 20 -12.86 25.73 -10.41
N ARG A 21 -11.73 26.12 -9.78
CA ARG A 21 -11.40 25.90 -8.36
C ARG A 21 -12.50 26.36 -7.38
N TYR A 22 -13.39 27.24 -7.84
CA TYR A 22 -14.45 27.85 -7.03
C TYR A 22 -15.84 27.82 -7.67
N ASN A 23 -16.02 27.15 -8.81
CA ASN A 23 -17.33 27.07 -9.45
C ASN A 23 -18.14 25.89 -8.87
N ASN A 24 -19.44 26.11 -8.65
CA ASN A 24 -20.38 25.08 -8.19
C ASN A 24 -20.96 24.26 -9.36
N ASN A 25 -20.81 24.74 -10.60
CA ASN A 25 -21.31 24.11 -11.81
C ASN A 25 -20.23 24.12 -12.93
N PRO A 26 -19.10 23.42 -12.77
CA PRO A 26 -18.13 23.28 -13.86
C PRO A 26 -18.76 22.51 -15.04
N PHE A 27 -18.35 22.83 -16.26
CA PHE A 27 -18.87 22.22 -17.51
C PHE A 27 -20.38 22.30 -17.73
N ASP A 28 -21.09 23.15 -16.98
CA ASP A 28 -22.55 23.17 -16.97
C ASP A 28 -23.16 21.79 -16.64
N ILE A 29 -22.52 21.10 -15.68
CA ILE A 29 -22.89 19.74 -15.26
C ILE A 29 -24.33 19.65 -14.77
N ASP A 30 -24.92 20.72 -14.23
CA ASP A 30 -26.31 20.73 -13.79
C ASP A 30 -27.29 20.47 -14.93
N ARG A 31 -27.04 21.07 -16.11
CA ARG A 31 -27.85 20.82 -17.31
C ARG A 31 -27.63 19.41 -17.83
N ILE A 32 -26.37 18.99 -17.97
CA ILE A 32 -26.01 17.65 -18.47
C ILE A 32 -26.63 16.57 -17.57
N TYR A 33 -26.57 16.77 -16.26
CA TYR A 33 -27.19 15.89 -15.27
C TYR A 33 -28.72 15.93 -15.38
N GLY A 34 -29.33 17.11 -15.46
CA GLY A 34 -30.77 17.28 -15.62
C GLY A 34 -31.34 16.51 -16.81
N ASP A 35 -30.63 16.54 -17.93
CA ASP A 35 -31.00 15.85 -19.16
C ASP A 35 -30.87 14.32 -19.05
N ASN A 36 -29.98 13.82 -18.18
CA ASN A 36 -29.60 12.41 -18.13
C ASN A 36 -29.95 11.69 -16.81
N LYS A 37 -30.46 12.39 -15.79
CA LYS A 37 -30.78 11.83 -14.46
C LYS A 37 -31.82 10.71 -14.47
N HIS A 38 -32.59 10.60 -15.56
CA HIS A 38 -33.55 9.53 -15.79
C HIS A 38 -32.89 8.16 -16.05
N ARG A 39 -31.57 8.13 -16.28
CA ARG A 39 -30.82 6.89 -16.51
C ARG A 39 -30.47 6.25 -15.16
N PRO A 40 -30.74 4.94 -14.94
CA PRO A 40 -30.51 4.29 -13.65
C PRO A 40 -29.09 4.42 -13.09
N PHE A 41 -28.08 4.48 -13.95
CA PHE A 41 -26.68 4.61 -13.52
C PHE A 41 -26.28 6.04 -13.12
N LEU A 42 -27.12 7.05 -13.37
CA LEU A 42 -26.91 8.47 -13.00
C LEU A 42 -27.90 8.96 -11.94
N GLU A 43 -28.88 8.15 -11.56
CA GLU A 43 -29.83 8.52 -10.51
C GLU A 43 -29.07 8.85 -9.21
N ASN A 44 -29.30 10.06 -8.68
CA ASN A 44 -28.61 10.62 -7.50
C ASN A 44 -27.07 10.70 -7.59
N LYS A 45 -26.46 10.60 -8.79
CA LYS A 45 -25.00 10.58 -8.99
C LYS A 45 -24.46 11.79 -9.77
N ARG A 46 -24.90 13.00 -9.42
CA ARG A 46 -24.50 14.25 -10.10
C ARG A 46 -23.00 14.54 -9.93
N GLY A 47 -22.49 14.38 -8.71
CA GLY A 47 -21.07 14.63 -8.44
C GLY A 47 -20.16 13.65 -9.16
N GLU A 48 -20.56 12.38 -9.24
CA GLU A 48 -19.78 11.33 -9.89
C GLU A 48 -19.72 11.59 -11.40
N LEU A 49 -20.81 12.11 -11.99
CA LEU A 49 -20.82 12.60 -13.36
C LEU A 49 -19.87 13.81 -13.55
N GLU A 50 -19.88 14.78 -12.62
CA GLU A 50 -18.94 15.91 -12.63
C GLU A 50 -17.49 15.42 -12.64
N MET A 51 -17.18 14.45 -11.78
CA MET A 51 -15.85 13.85 -11.68
C MET A 51 -15.44 13.08 -12.93
N MET A 52 -16.35 12.35 -13.57
CA MET A 52 -16.05 11.69 -14.86
C MET A 52 -15.76 12.71 -15.96
N VAL A 53 -16.55 13.78 -16.06
CA VAL A 53 -16.33 14.84 -17.05
C VAL A 53 -15.04 15.59 -16.78
N MET A 54 -14.75 15.91 -15.52
CA MET A 54 -13.49 16.54 -15.14
C MET A 54 -12.31 15.61 -15.43
N HIS A 55 -12.40 14.33 -15.12
CA HIS A 55 -11.35 13.35 -15.45
C HIS A 55 -11.13 13.30 -16.96
N GLU A 56 -12.16 13.08 -17.76
CA GLU A 56 -12.03 13.04 -19.23
C GLU A 56 -11.43 14.34 -19.77
N TRP A 57 -11.87 15.48 -19.25
CA TRP A 57 -11.35 16.76 -19.66
C TRP A 57 -9.87 16.95 -19.27
N LEU A 58 -9.49 16.66 -18.02
CA LEU A 58 -8.11 16.76 -17.53
C LEU A 58 -7.17 15.80 -18.26
N PHE A 59 -7.59 14.56 -18.51
CA PHE A 59 -6.71 13.52 -19.05
C PHE A 59 -6.71 13.46 -20.59
N THR A 60 -7.82 13.82 -21.26
CA THR A 60 -7.96 13.68 -22.72
C THR A 60 -7.93 15.00 -23.47
N MET A 61 -8.40 16.09 -22.87
CA MET A 61 -8.49 17.40 -23.55
C MET A 61 -7.35 18.33 -23.13
N VAL A 62 -7.09 18.39 -21.84
CA VAL A 62 -6.24 19.40 -21.21
C VAL A 62 -4.85 18.88 -20.87
N TYR A 63 -4.74 17.59 -20.58
CA TYR A 63 -3.51 16.92 -20.13
C TYR A 63 -2.92 17.56 -18.86
N ASP A 64 -3.77 17.81 -17.85
CA ASP A 64 -3.41 18.36 -16.52
C ASP A 64 -3.85 17.39 -15.42
N ASP A 65 -3.25 16.20 -15.43
CA ASP A 65 -3.55 15.13 -14.46
C ASP A 65 -3.05 15.45 -13.04
N ASP A 66 -2.13 16.40 -12.89
CA ASP A 66 -1.67 16.91 -11.58
C ASP A 66 -2.81 17.51 -10.74
N TYR A 67 -3.81 18.08 -11.42
CA TYR A 67 -4.96 18.65 -10.73
C TYR A 67 -5.93 17.59 -10.22
N TRP A 68 -5.83 16.35 -10.68
CA TRP A 68 -6.80 15.30 -10.36
C TRP A 68 -6.87 14.99 -8.86
N PRO A 69 -5.76 14.72 -8.14
CA PRO A 69 -5.81 14.49 -6.69
C PRO A 69 -6.38 15.68 -5.90
N GLU A 70 -6.00 16.91 -6.26
CA GLU A 70 -6.53 18.14 -5.64
C GLU A 70 -8.05 18.25 -5.82
N TYR A 71 -8.53 18.00 -7.04
CA TYR A 71 -9.96 18.07 -7.36
C TYR A 71 -10.77 16.96 -6.68
N VAL A 72 -10.25 15.72 -6.62
CA VAL A 72 -10.85 14.62 -5.88
C VAL A 72 -11.03 15.01 -4.41
N ASN A 73 -9.96 15.52 -3.77
CA ASN A 73 -10.00 15.95 -2.37
C ASN A 73 -10.98 17.11 -2.13
N LEU A 74 -11.07 18.06 -3.07
CA LEU A 74 -12.06 19.15 -3.02
C LEU A 74 -13.50 18.62 -3.10
N CYS A 75 -13.75 17.66 -3.99
CA CYS A 75 -15.07 17.05 -4.18
C CYS A 75 -15.50 16.24 -2.94
N VAL A 76 -14.58 15.50 -2.34
CA VAL A 76 -14.79 14.77 -1.07
C VAL A 76 -15.05 15.72 0.09
N SER A 77 -14.16 16.69 0.33
CA SER A 77 -14.27 17.62 1.47
C SER A 77 -15.52 18.49 1.45
N ARG A 78 -16.06 18.79 0.25
CA ARG A 78 -17.29 19.57 0.08
C ARG A 78 -18.56 18.71 -0.01
N GLY A 79 -18.46 17.39 0.13
CA GLY A 79 -19.60 16.47 -0.02
C GLY A 79 -20.27 16.55 -1.39
N ARG A 80 -19.53 16.96 -2.43
CA ARG A 80 -20.05 17.07 -3.81
C ARG A 80 -20.33 15.71 -4.43
N VAL A 81 -19.68 14.68 -3.89
CA VAL A 81 -19.75 13.28 -4.29
C VAL A 81 -19.88 12.42 -3.06
N ASN A 82 -20.67 11.35 -3.15
CA ASN A 82 -20.70 10.30 -2.15
C ASN A 82 -19.55 9.33 -2.40
N ILE A 83 -18.32 9.86 -2.38
CA ILE A 83 -17.12 9.02 -2.35
C ILE A 83 -16.92 8.61 -0.89
N VAL A 84 -16.60 7.33 -0.69
CA VAL A 84 -16.25 6.83 0.63
C VAL A 84 -15.04 7.62 1.13
N GLY A 85 -15.19 8.35 2.23
CA GLY A 85 -14.19 9.35 2.66
C GLY A 85 -12.80 8.81 3.01
N ASN A 86 -12.61 7.48 3.03
CA ASN A 86 -11.35 6.83 3.39
C ASN A 86 -11.07 5.63 2.48
N VAL A 87 -10.94 5.87 1.18
CA VAL A 87 -10.34 4.89 0.25
C VAL A 87 -8.84 4.79 0.56
N ASN A 88 -8.26 3.59 0.44
CA ASN A 88 -6.83 3.36 0.69
C ASN A 88 -6.37 3.79 2.09
N ALA A 89 -7.20 3.55 3.12
CA ALA A 89 -6.89 3.99 4.48
C ALA A 89 -5.69 3.23 5.09
N LEU A 90 -4.71 4.00 5.58
CA LEU A 90 -3.53 3.51 6.28
C LEU A 90 -3.58 3.86 7.76
N LEU A 91 -3.13 2.91 8.58
CA LEU A 91 -2.92 3.07 10.02
C LEU A 91 -1.41 3.18 10.26
N PRO A 92 -0.87 4.38 10.54
CA PRO A 92 0.56 4.57 10.82
C PRO A 92 1.06 3.71 11.97
N VAL A 93 2.24 3.12 11.81
CA VAL A 93 2.90 2.33 12.86
C VAL A 93 4.30 2.89 13.11
N SER A 94 4.56 3.29 14.35
CA SER A 94 5.82 3.86 14.77
C SER A 94 6.91 2.79 14.86
N GLY A 95 8.08 3.12 14.30
CA GLY A 95 9.29 2.31 14.38
C GLY A 95 10.47 3.14 14.89
N SER A 96 11.32 2.54 15.72
CA SER A 96 12.68 3.00 16.07
C SER A 96 12.87 4.52 16.31
N GLY A 97 11.94 5.17 17.02
CA GLY A 97 12.08 6.58 17.43
C GLY A 97 11.78 7.61 16.33
N LEU A 98 11.14 7.21 15.23
CA LEU A 98 10.69 8.12 14.18
C LEU A 98 9.36 8.79 14.56
N ASN A 99 9.23 10.07 14.24
CA ASN A 99 8.01 10.84 14.44
C ASN A 99 7.26 11.00 13.11
N TYR A 100 6.01 10.58 13.09
CA TYR A 100 5.14 10.88 11.95
C TYR A 100 4.79 12.38 11.93
N PRO A 101 4.57 12.96 10.74
CA PRO A 101 4.08 14.33 10.61
C PRO A 101 2.65 14.47 11.18
N GLU A 102 2.24 15.71 11.47
CA GLU A 102 0.97 16.01 12.18
C GLU A 102 -0.28 15.50 11.44
N ASP A 103 -0.22 15.44 10.12
CA ASP A 103 -1.27 14.97 9.22
C ASP A 103 -1.38 13.43 9.11
N ALA A 104 -0.47 12.68 9.75
CA ALA A 104 -0.46 11.23 9.78
C ALA A 104 -0.32 10.67 11.20
N SER A 105 -1.34 10.90 12.05
CA SER A 105 -1.26 10.55 13.47
C SER A 105 -0.92 9.07 13.72
N CYS A 106 0.06 8.84 14.60
CA CYS A 106 0.55 7.50 14.90
C CYS A 106 0.24 7.06 16.35
N LEU A 107 -0.73 6.16 16.45
CA LEU A 107 -1.19 5.58 17.72
C LEU A 107 -0.73 4.13 17.94
N THR A 108 -0.06 3.52 16.95
CA THR A 108 0.36 2.12 17.02
C THR A 108 1.88 2.02 17.04
N GLU A 109 2.43 1.18 17.91
CA GLU A 109 3.88 0.88 17.94
C GLU A 109 4.22 -0.46 17.28
N HIS A 110 5.40 -0.54 16.66
CA HIS A 110 5.93 -1.77 16.09
C HIS A 110 7.01 -2.35 17.01
N ILE A 111 6.77 -3.55 17.54
CA ILE A 111 7.71 -4.23 18.43
C ILE A 111 8.24 -5.47 17.71
N ILE A 112 9.57 -5.62 17.68
CA ILE A 112 10.25 -6.75 17.05
C ILE A 112 10.89 -7.63 18.13
N THR A 113 10.67 -8.93 18.05
CA THR A 113 11.27 -9.95 18.93
C THR A 113 11.76 -11.13 18.09
N THR A 114 12.67 -11.94 18.64
CA THR A 114 13.16 -13.15 17.96
C THR A 114 12.53 -14.44 18.50
N ASP A 115 11.93 -14.37 19.68
CA ASP A 115 11.45 -15.50 20.49
C ASP A 115 9.99 -15.34 20.94
N GLY A 116 9.33 -14.23 20.58
CA GLY A 116 7.97 -13.89 21.02
C GLY A 116 7.88 -13.39 22.47
N VAL A 117 9.01 -13.14 23.14
CA VAL A 117 9.05 -12.65 24.52
C VAL A 117 9.14 -11.13 24.54
N LEU A 118 8.14 -10.49 25.13
CA LEU A 118 8.16 -9.04 25.38
C LEU A 118 8.96 -8.75 26.65
N LYS A 119 9.97 -7.89 26.53
CA LYS A 119 10.84 -7.51 27.67
C LYS A 119 10.35 -6.29 28.43
N LYS A 120 9.52 -5.47 27.78
CA LYS A 120 8.99 -4.21 28.30
C LYS A 120 7.52 -4.10 27.95
N LYS A 121 6.77 -3.44 28.81
CA LYS A 121 5.36 -3.15 28.58
C LYS A 121 5.22 -2.18 27.40
N PRO A 122 4.40 -2.51 26.38
CA PRO A 122 3.98 -1.60 25.32
C PRO A 122 3.34 -0.33 25.92
N GLU A 123 3.72 0.84 25.40
CA GLU A 123 3.15 2.13 25.81
C GLU A 123 1.86 2.45 25.06
N LYS A 124 1.66 1.83 23.89
CA LYS A 124 0.53 2.06 22.98
C LYS A 124 -0.05 0.72 22.51
N PRO A 125 -1.22 0.71 21.83
CA PRO A 125 -1.60 -0.43 21.00
C PRO A 125 -0.43 -0.78 20.05
N TYR A 126 -0.19 -2.08 19.82
CA TYR A 126 1.03 -2.49 19.14
C TYR A 126 0.82 -3.61 18.13
N ILE A 127 1.75 -3.69 17.18
CA ILE A 127 2.00 -4.83 16.31
C ILE A 127 3.24 -5.53 16.83
N LEU A 128 3.17 -6.86 16.97
CA LEU A 128 4.31 -7.68 17.35
C LEU A 128 4.81 -8.44 16.13
N ARG A 129 6.08 -8.21 15.75
CA ARG A 129 6.79 -9.03 14.77
C ARG A 129 7.72 -10.01 15.47
N VAL A 130 7.58 -11.28 15.12
CA VAL A 130 8.55 -12.32 15.45
C VAL A 130 9.44 -12.52 14.23
N GLU A 131 10.66 -11.98 14.30
CA GLU A 131 11.72 -12.26 13.34
C GLU A 131 12.34 -13.61 13.68
N VAL A 132 11.92 -14.62 12.92
CA VAL A 132 12.45 -15.97 13.00
C VAL A 132 13.86 -15.96 12.42
N SER A 133 14.83 -15.56 13.25
CA SER A 133 16.26 -15.52 12.92
C SER A 133 16.79 -16.91 12.57
N GLN A 134 18.03 -17.00 12.07
CA GLN A 134 18.70 -18.29 11.78
C GLN A 134 18.68 -19.27 12.97
N THR A 135 18.60 -18.76 14.20
CA THR A 135 18.58 -19.56 15.44
C THR A 135 17.22 -20.22 15.72
N TYR A 136 16.12 -19.69 15.13
CA TYR A 136 14.75 -20.22 15.29
C TYR A 136 14.16 -20.69 13.95
N ALA A 137 14.98 -20.86 12.92
CA ALA A 137 14.55 -21.25 11.57
C ALA A 137 13.72 -22.55 11.53
N GLY A 138 13.87 -23.41 12.56
CA GLY A 138 13.13 -24.66 12.74
C GLY A 138 11.67 -24.50 13.16
N VAL A 139 11.23 -23.33 13.65
CA VAL A 139 9.86 -23.14 14.18
C VAL A 139 8.78 -23.50 13.17
N TRP A 140 9.00 -23.20 11.90
CA TRP A 140 8.07 -23.53 10.81
C TRP A 140 8.17 -24.98 10.32
N GLN A 141 9.12 -25.74 10.84
CA GLN A 141 9.46 -27.10 10.41
C GLN A 141 9.44 -28.09 11.60
N ASN A 142 9.01 -27.64 12.78
CA ASN A 142 8.93 -28.44 13.99
C ASN A 142 7.71 -28.01 14.84
N SER A 143 6.78 -28.93 15.04
CA SER A 143 5.53 -28.68 15.78
C SER A 143 5.76 -28.42 17.28
N GLU A 144 6.81 -28.99 17.88
CA GLU A 144 7.17 -28.75 19.28
C GLU A 144 7.76 -27.35 19.47
N GLU A 145 8.60 -26.91 18.54
CA GLU A 145 9.15 -25.55 18.53
C GLU A 145 8.04 -24.51 18.29
N MET A 146 7.12 -24.77 17.35
CA MET A 146 5.94 -23.92 17.16
C MET A 146 5.05 -23.86 18.41
N THR A 147 4.86 -25.00 19.09
CA THR A 147 4.12 -25.05 20.35
C THR A 147 4.82 -24.23 21.44
N SER A 148 6.15 -24.29 21.51
CA SER A 148 6.96 -23.53 22.46
C SER A 148 6.86 -22.02 22.19
N LEU A 149 6.98 -21.59 20.93
CA LEU A 149 6.79 -20.19 20.54
C LEU A 149 5.38 -19.69 20.90
N THR A 150 4.34 -20.46 20.57
CA THR A 150 2.96 -20.05 20.89
C THR A 150 2.71 -19.97 22.40
N ASN A 151 3.38 -20.77 23.21
CA ASN A 151 3.32 -20.66 24.68
C ASN A 151 4.02 -19.37 25.17
N ALA A 152 5.20 -19.06 24.64
CA ALA A 152 5.92 -17.82 24.96
C ALA A 152 5.10 -16.58 24.59
N LEU A 153 4.55 -16.54 23.37
CA LEU A 153 3.65 -15.47 22.93
C LEU A 153 2.43 -15.32 23.85
N ASN A 154 1.79 -16.43 24.24
CA ASN A 154 0.64 -16.39 25.14
C ASN A 154 0.99 -15.88 26.54
N ALA A 155 2.20 -16.18 27.04
CA ALA A 155 2.69 -15.64 28.30
C ALA A 155 2.88 -14.12 28.18
N SER A 156 3.57 -13.65 27.13
CA SER A 156 3.72 -12.22 26.82
C SER A 156 2.37 -11.52 26.72
N PHE A 157 1.38 -12.13 26.03
CA PHE A 157 0.08 -11.51 25.83
C PHE A 157 -0.75 -11.42 27.11
N LYS A 158 -0.57 -12.38 28.01
CA LYS A 158 -1.22 -12.37 29.32
C LYS A 158 -0.69 -11.23 30.21
N GLU A 159 0.60 -10.93 30.10
CA GLU A 159 1.25 -9.89 30.90
C GLU A 159 1.09 -8.49 30.30
N PHE A 160 1.23 -8.36 28.99
CA PHE A 160 1.37 -7.07 28.30
C PHE A 160 0.20 -6.69 27.41
N GLY A 161 -0.83 -7.54 27.34
CA GLY A 161 -1.98 -7.37 26.44
C GLY A 161 -1.77 -8.07 25.09
N VAL A 162 -2.82 -8.14 24.29
CA VAL A 162 -2.78 -8.79 22.97
C VAL A 162 -2.47 -7.75 21.90
N PRO A 163 -1.54 -8.01 20.94
CA PRO A 163 -1.27 -7.09 19.84
C PRO A 163 -2.46 -7.00 18.88
N LYS A 164 -2.52 -5.90 18.11
CA LYS A 164 -3.50 -5.77 17.01
C LYS A 164 -3.19 -6.74 15.88
N VAL A 165 -1.91 -6.92 15.58
CA VAL A 165 -1.41 -7.87 14.59
C VAL A 165 -0.19 -8.60 15.15
N LEU A 166 -0.17 -9.93 14.99
CA LEU A 166 1.01 -10.76 15.19
C LEU A 166 1.59 -11.09 13.81
N GLU A 167 2.77 -10.57 13.51
CA GLU A 167 3.52 -10.85 12.29
C GLU A 167 4.60 -11.91 12.56
N LEU A 168 4.71 -12.91 11.69
CA LEU A 168 5.82 -13.86 11.69
C LEU A 168 6.53 -13.81 10.34
N THR A 169 7.85 -13.76 10.34
CA THR A 169 8.62 -13.84 9.09
C THR A 169 8.47 -15.23 8.45
N ALA A 170 8.34 -15.26 7.12
CA ALA A 170 8.27 -16.51 6.37
C ALA A 170 9.50 -17.41 6.61
N PRO A 171 9.32 -18.74 6.54
CA PRO A 171 10.43 -19.66 6.69
C PRO A 171 11.44 -19.55 5.57
N VAL A 172 12.64 -20.06 5.85
CA VAL A 172 13.66 -20.31 4.83
C VAL A 172 13.33 -21.60 4.10
N LYS A 173 13.39 -21.57 2.77
CA LYS A 173 13.36 -22.73 1.90
C LYS A 173 14.74 -23.41 1.87
N THR A 174 14.93 -24.38 2.77
CA THR A 174 16.10 -25.27 2.79
C THR A 174 15.86 -26.54 1.96
N ALA A 175 16.89 -27.36 1.74
CA ALA A 175 16.73 -28.66 1.08
C ALA A 175 15.84 -29.64 1.87
N SER A 176 15.72 -29.44 3.19
CA SER A 176 14.89 -30.22 4.09
C SER A 176 13.52 -29.59 4.34
N PHE A 177 13.15 -28.54 3.59
CA PHE A 177 11.89 -27.84 3.79
C PHE A 177 10.72 -28.71 3.34
N ASP A 178 9.81 -28.99 4.27
CA ASP A 178 8.56 -29.70 4.07
C ASP A 178 7.38 -28.73 4.16
N GLU A 179 6.64 -28.64 3.05
CA GLU A 179 5.50 -27.75 2.89
C GLU A 179 4.30 -28.21 3.73
N GLU A 180 4.08 -29.52 3.92
CA GLU A 180 2.99 -30.02 4.76
C GLU A 180 3.27 -29.79 6.25
N ILE A 181 4.54 -29.94 6.68
CA ILE A 181 4.93 -29.58 8.06
C ILE A 181 4.75 -28.08 8.30
N PHE A 182 5.11 -27.24 7.33
CA PHE A 182 4.87 -25.79 7.42
C PHE A 182 3.39 -25.46 7.58
N ILE A 183 2.53 -26.06 6.76
CA ILE A 183 1.08 -25.85 6.83
C ILE A 183 0.50 -26.40 8.14
N LEU A 184 1.01 -27.51 8.67
CA LEU A 184 0.67 -28.02 10.00
C LEU A 184 1.04 -26.99 11.09
N CYS A 185 2.22 -26.38 11.01
CA CYS A 185 2.65 -25.34 11.95
C CYS A 185 1.75 -24.09 11.88
N CYS A 186 1.33 -23.67 10.68
CA CYS A 186 0.32 -22.62 10.49
C CYS A 186 -1.00 -22.95 11.21
N SER A 187 -1.46 -24.20 11.10
CA SER A 187 -2.68 -24.68 11.78
C SER A 187 -2.54 -24.68 13.31
N ILE A 188 -1.38 -25.11 13.84
CA ILE A 188 -1.07 -25.07 15.28
C ILE A 188 -1.11 -23.63 15.79
N LEU A 189 -0.42 -22.71 15.09
CA LEU A 189 -0.38 -21.30 15.41
C LEU A 189 -1.80 -20.69 15.48
N GLU A 190 -2.59 -20.86 14.42
CA GLU A 190 -3.97 -20.37 14.37
C GLU A 190 -4.83 -20.94 15.50
N LYS A 191 -4.76 -22.25 15.74
CA LYS A 191 -5.54 -22.89 16.82
C LYS A 191 -5.19 -22.32 18.20
N LYS A 192 -3.91 -22.05 18.45
CA LYS A 192 -3.43 -21.48 19.72
C LYS A 192 -3.76 -20.00 19.87
N MET A 193 -3.84 -19.26 18.77
CA MET A 193 -4.15 -17.83 18.76
C MET A 193 -5.66 -17.53 18.67
N LYS A 194 -6.50 -18.51 18.34
CA LYS A 194 -7.96 -18.37 18.15
C LYS A 194 -8.72 -17.67 19.30
N LYS A 195 -8.24 -17.79 20.54
CA LYS A 195 -8.85 -17.11 21.71
C LYS A 195 -8.76 -15.59 21.64
N ASN A 196 -7.83 -15.06 20.85
CA ASN A 196 -7.56 -13.64 20.66
C ASN A 196 -8.32 -13.11 19.44
N THR A 197 -9.66 -13.07 19.52
CA THR A 197 -10.55 -12.83 18.35
C THR A 197 -10.35 -11.50 17.64
N GLN A 198 -9.81 -10.49 18.31
CA GLN A 198 -9.52 -9.17 17.72
C GLN A 198 -8.14 -9.08 17.05
N MET A 199 -7.24 -10.04 17.33
CA MET A 199 -5.88 -10.08 16.78
C MET A 199 -5.90 -10.73 15.41
N LYS A 200 -5.17 -10.15 14.45
CA LYS A 200 -4.90 -10.78 13.17
C LYS A 200 -3.52 -11.45 13.23
N VAL A 201 -3.40 -12.66 12.69
CA VAL A 201 -2.10 -13.33 12.51
C VAL A 201 -1.71 -13.19 11.04
N ALA A 202 -0.48 -12.75 10.79
CA ALA A 202 0.02 -12.51 9.45
C ALA A 202 1.41 -13.10 9.24
N ILE A 203 1.67 -13.59 8.04
CA ILE A 203 3.02 -13.99 7.60
C ILE A 203 3.61 -12.89 6.70
N VAL A 204 4.87 -12.54 6.96
CA VAL A 204 5.62 -11.52 6.22
C VAL A 204 6.44 -12.20 5.13
N ASN A 205 6.34 -11.77 3.87
CA ASN A 205 7.22 -12.27 2.81
C ASN A 205 8.67 -11.83 3.05
N GLY A 206 9.61 -12.64 2.56
CA GLY A 206 11.05 -12.42 2.71
C GLY A 206 11.72 -12.08 1.39
N LEU A 207 12.98 -11.64 1.48
CA LEU A 207 13.80 -11.23 0.33
C LEU A 207 14.31 -12.44 -0.49
N GLU A 208 14.42 -12.23 -1.79
CA GLU A 208 15.30 -13.00 -2.66
C GLU A 208 16.76 -12.64 -2.39
N ASN A 209 17.63 -13.64 -2.29
CA ASN A 209 19.05 -13.37 -2.09
C ASN A 209 19.75 -12.99 -3.39
N LYS A 210 20.30 -11.78 -3.41
CA LYS A 210 21.43 -11.46 -4.27
C LYS A 210 22.71 -12.03 -3.65
N MET A 211 23.56 -12.62 -4.49
CA MET A 211 24.92 -12.98 -4.11
C MET A 211 25.70 -11.72 -3.69
N LEU A 212 25.75 -11.43 -2.40
CA LEU A 212 26.89 -10.70 -1.84
C LEU A 212 28.05 -11.67 -1.87
N LYS A 213 29.11 -11.28 -2.57
CA LYS A 213 30.28 -12.02 -3.07
C LYS A 213 30.93 -13.14 -2.23
N GLN A 214 30.45 -13.52 -1.04
CA GLN A 214 31.14 -14.48 -0.18
C GLN A 214 30.28 -15.56 0.52
N LYS A 215 28.93 -15.48 0.62
CA LYS A 215 28.09 -16.62 1.07
C LYS A 215 26.65 -16.56 0.52
N PRO A 216 26.06 -17.68 0.04
CA PRO A 216 24.65 -17.73 -0.30
C PRO A 216 23.82 -17.55 0.98
N LYS A 217 22.99 -16.52 1.03
CA LYS A 217 21.99 -16.38 2.09
C LYS A 217 20.81 -17.36 1.85
N PRO A 218 20.06 -17.72 2.90
CA PRO A 218 18.90 -18.60 2.83
C PRO A 218 17.68 -17.95 2.12
N ILE A 219 17.09 -18.62 1.12
CA ILE A 219 15.96 -18.11 0.32
C ILE A 219 14.66 -18.20 1.14
N SER A 220 13.83 -17.15 1.15
CA SER A 220 12.49 -17.20 1.76
C SER A 220 11.55 -18.14 0.99
N TYR A 221 10.73 -18.91 1.69
CA TYR A 221 9.66 -19.72 1.09
C TYR A 221 8.55 -18.85 0.48
N LEU A 222 8.32 -17.65 1.03
CA LEU A 222 7.45 -16.64 0.45
C LEU A 222 8.33 -15.51 -0.08
N ASN A 223 8.76 -15.61 -1.34
CA ASN A 223 9.60 -14.62 -1.98
C ASN A 223 8.86 -13.88 -3.10
N THR A 224 8.12 -14.62 -3.92
CA THR A 224 7.45 -14.06 -5.10
C THR A 224 5.94 -13.91 -4.90
N ILE A 225 5.27 -13.24 -5.84
CA ILE A 225 3.81 -13.09 -5.79
C ILE A 225 3.10 -14.44 -6.03
N GLU A 226 3.71 -15.30 -6.83
CA GLU A 226 3.26 -16.67 -7.10
C GLU A 226 3.28 -17.52 -5.82
N ASP A 227 4.33 -17.41 -4.99
CA ASP A 227 4.39 -18.08 -3.68
C ASP A 227 3.25 -17.62 -2.76
N LEU A 228 2.96 -16.31 -2.73
CA LEU A 228 1.87 -15.74 -1.93
C LEU A 228 0.51 -16.25 -2.39
N ILE A 229 0.26 -16.28 -3.70
CA ILE A 229 -0.99 -16.79 -4.28
C ILE A 229 -1.14 -18.29 -3.98
N LYS A 230 -0.09 -19.08 -4.21
CA LYS A 230 -0.09 -20.52 -3.93
C LYS A 230 -0.42 -20.79 -2.46
N LEU A 231 0.25 -20.10 -1.54
CA LEU A 231 -0.02 -20.25 -0.11
C LEU A 231 -1.45 -19.83 0.24
N LYS A 232 -1.96 -18.72 -0.32
CA LYS A 232 -3.34 -18.30 -0.09
C LYS A 232 -4.35 -19.39 -0.47
N VAL A 233 -4.15 -20.05 -1.62
CA VAL A 233 -5.01 -21.15 -2.07
C VAL A 233 -4.97 -22.30 -1.07
N GLN A 234 -3.77 -22.73 -0.67
CA GLN A 234 -3.58 -23.83 0.28
C GLN A 234 -4.17 -23.55 1.67
N LEU A 235 -4.03 -22.33 2.18
CA LEU A 235 -4.62 -21.89 3.45
C LEU A 235 -6.14 -21.88 3.39
N ARG A 236 -6.72 -21.40 2.27
CA ARG A 236 -8.17 -21.36 2.05
C ARG A 236 -8.76 -22.77 2.02
N GLU A 237 -8.14 -23.69 1.29
CA GLU A 237 -8.59 -25.10 1.20
C GLU A 237 -8.62 -25.78 2.57
N ARG A 238 -7.65 -25.44 3.43
CA ARG A 238 -7.55 -25.97 4.80
C ARG A 238 -8.26 -25.12 5.86
N LYS A 239 -8.96 -24.05 5.45
CA LYS A 239 -9.69 -23.11 6.33
C LYS A 239 -8.82 -22.47 7.43
N ILE A 240 -7.56 -22.18 7.10
CA ILE A 240 -6.60 -21.52 7.99
C ILE A 240 -6.68 -20.00 7.72
N PRO A 241 -7.18 -19.16 8.65
CA PRO A 241 -7.47 -17.74 8.38
C PRO A 241 -6.25 -16.81 8.48
N LEU A 242 -5.05 -17.33 8.18
CA LEU A 242 -3.80 -16.59 8.21
C LEU A 242 -3.79 -15.48 7.13
N ARG A 243 -3.29 -14.30 7.51
CA ARG A 243 -3.22 -13.11 6.65
C ARG A 243 -1.79 -12.88 6.14
N PHE A 244 -1.63 -11.88 5.29
CA PHE A 244 -0.35 -11.48 4.73
C PHE A 244 0.06 -10.09 5.22
N SER A 245 1.36 -9.95 5.46
CA SER A 245 2.03 -8.67 5.59
C SER A 245 3.02 -8.55 4.43
N ILE A 246 2.86 -7.53 3.59
CA ILE A 246 3.63 -7.43 2.36
C ILE A 246 4.82 -6.51 2.56
N ASP A 247 6.02 -7.10 2.51
CA ASP A 247 7.32 -6.44 2.37
C ASP A 247 7.59 -6.14 0.91
N PHE A 248 7.24 -4.91 0.49
CA PHE A 248 7.42 -4.47 -0.90
C PHE A 248 8.87 -4.40 -1.32
N PRO A 249 9.83 -3.90 -0.51
CA PRO A 249 11.25 -3.98 -0.84
C PRO A 249 11.71 -5.41 -1.12
N ALA A 250 11.21 -6.38 -0.34
CA ALA A 250 11.51 -7.79 -0.56
C ALA A 250 10.89 -8.33 -1.84
N LEU A 251 9.58 -8.13 -2.02
CA LEU A 251 8.80 -8.65 -3.14
C LEU A 251 9.28 -8.09 -4.49
N LEU A 252 9.52 -6.77 -4.55
CA LEU A 252 9.94 -6.08 -5.79
C LEU A 252 11.45 -6.13 -6.04
N GLY A 253 12.24 -6.48 -5.02
CA GLY A 253 13.68 -6.71 -5.17
C GLY A 253 14.03 -7.94 -6.02
N SER A 254 13.05 -8.84 -6.21
CA SER A 254 13.15 -10.17 -6.81
C SER A 254 13.14 -10.20 -8.36
N LYS A 255 13.66 -9.16 -9.02
CA LYS A 255 13.49 -8.89 -10.47
C LYS A 255 13.95 -10.00 -11.45
N ARG A 256 14.59 -11.07 -10.99
CA ARG A 256 15.06 -12.18 -11.86
C ARG A 256 14.35 -13.52 -11.66
N SER A 257 13.58 -13.68 -10.59
CA SER A 257 12.93 -14.98 -10.27
C SER A 257 11.41 -14.96 -10.32
N SER A 258 10.78 -13.79 -10.26
CA SER A 258 9.36 -13.73 -10.60
C SER A 258 9.20 -13.70 -12.12
N SER A 259 8.24 -14.46 -12.65
CA SER A 259 7.84 -14.33 -14.05
C SER A 259 7.05 -13.06 -14.32
N TYR A 260 6.69 -12.31 -13.26
CA TYR A 260 5.85 -11.12 -13.31
C TYR A 260 6.71 -9.86 -13.40
N SER A 261 6.34 -8.97 -14.31
CA SER A 261 6.69 -7.57 -14.28
C SER A 261 6.07 -6.88 -13.06
N GLN A 262 6.54 -5.68 -12.73
CA GLN A 262 6.02 -4.93 -11.57
C GLN A 262 4.51 -4.69 -11.68
N SER A 263 4.00 -4.32 -12.86
CA SER A 263 2.56 -4.13 -13.08
C SER A 263 1.76 -5.41 -12.87
N GLU A 264 2.27 -6.55 -13.33
CA GLU A 264 1.63 -7.85 -13.11
C GLU A 264 1.65 -8.24 -11.64
N VAL A 265 2.72 -7.93 -10.87
CA VAL A 265 2.76 -8.15 -9.41
C VAL A 265 1.64 -7.38 -8.72
N PHE A 266 1.46 -6.10 -9.05
CA PHE A 266 0.37 -5.29 -8.49
C PHE A 266 -1.01 -5.79 -8.94
N GLY A 267 -1.15 -6.23 -10.19
CA GLY A 267 -2.36 -6.90 -10.68
C GLY A 267 -2.71 -8.12 -9.84
N ALA A 268 -1.74 -9.00 -9.60
CA ALA A 268 -1.90 -10.19 -8.76
C ALA A 268 -2.18 -9.87 -7.28
N LEU A 269 -1.59 -8.78 -6.74
CA LEU A 269 -1.90 -8.31 -5.39
C LEU A 269 -3.39 -7.95 -5.23
N THR A 270 -4.06 -7.47 -6.29
CA THR A 270 -5.50 -7.13 -6.23
C THR A 270 -6.37 -8.36 -5.93
N GLU A 271 -5.97 -9.55 -6.39
CA GLU A 271 -6.67 -10.82 -6.13
C GLU A 271 -6.54 -11.26 -4.67
N ILE A 272 -5.49 -10.79 -3.99
CA ILE A 272 -5.17 -11.13 -2.61
C ILE A 272 -5.32 -10.00 -1.60
N LYS A 273 -5.74 -8.81 -2.03
CA LYS A 273 -5.82 -7.59 -1.20
C LYS A 273 -6.63 -7.73 0.08
N ASN A 274 -7.70 -8.55 0.06
CA ASN A 274 -8.54 -8.81 1.25
C ASN A 274 -7.82 -9.64 2.32
N SER A 275 -6.76 -10.35 1.96
CA SER A 275 -5.94 -11.14 2.88
C SER A 275 -4.74 -10.35 3.41
N ILE A 276 -4.49 -9.14 2.93
CA ILE A 276 -3.34 -8.31 3.30
C ILE A 276 -3.74 -7.32 4.39
N VAL A 277 -2.97 -7.28 5.47
CA VAL A 277 -3.29 -6.47 6.67
C VAL A 277 -2.22 -5.44 7.02
N CYS A 278 -0.97 -5.66 6.59
CA CYS A 278 0.13 -4.73 6.80
C CYS A 278 0.89 -4.53 5.48
N LEU A 279 1.34 -3.30 5.26
CA LEU A 279 2.15 -2.88 4.12
C LEU A 279 3.48 -2.36 4.66
N ASN A 280 4.56 -3.08 4.36
CA ASN A 280 5.92 -2.69 4.71
C ASN A 280 6.54 -1.97 3.51
N ILE A 281 6.68 -0.65 3.62
CA ILE A 281 7.02 0.22 2.49
C ILE A 281 8.29 1.01 2.82
N THR A 282 9.25 1.00 1.90
CA THR A 282 10.37 1.95 1.89
C THR A 282 9.98 3.16 1.04
N ASN A 283 10.65 4.30 1.21
CA ASN A 283 10.48 5.39 0.25
C ASN A 283 11.06 4.97 -1.11
N PHE A 284 10.19 4.62 -2.06
CA PHE A 284 10.59 4.30 -3.42
C PHE A 284 10.79 5.61 -4.18
N LYS A 285 12.00 5.82 -4.71
CA LYS A 285 12.28 6.97 -5.55
C LYS A 285 11.35 6.93 -6.76
N THR A 286 10.55 7.97 -6.91
CA THR A 286 9.80 8.24 -8.14
C THR A 286 10.81 8.51 -9.24
N GLN A 287 10.66 7.85 -10.39
CA GLN A 287 11.45 8.21 -11.57
C GLN A 287 10.80 9.46 -12.17
N GLU A 288 11.41 10.61 -11.93
CA GLU A 288 11.08 11.82 -12.67
C GLU A 288 11.44 11.58 -14.15
N SER A 289 10.42 11.43 -15.00
CA SER A 289 10.66 11.40 -16.45
C SER A 289 10.73 12.83 -16.95
N TYR A 290 11.83 13.14 -17.62
CA TYR A 290 12.03 14.43 -18.26
C TYR A 290 11.58 14.30 -19.71
N GLY A 291 10.37 14.74 -19.99
CA GLY A 291 9.90 14.85 -21.35
C GLY A 291 8.44 15.29 -21.43
N PRO A 292 8.05 16.05 -22.46
CA PRO A 292 6.64 16.26 -22.75
C PRO A 292 5.95 14.90 -22.95
N ARG A 293 4.75 14.71 -22.37
CA ARG A 293 3.92 13.56 -22.74
C ARG A 293 3.66 13.65 -24.25
N TYR A 294 4.08 12.62 -24.97
CA TYR A 294 3.88 12.49 -26.41
C TYR A 294 2.59 11.74 -26.67
N LYS A 295 1.67 12.35 -27.42
CA LYS A 295 0.53 11.65 -28.00
C LYS A 295 0.43 12.04 -29.46
N GLN A 296 0.53 11.03 -30.32
CA GLN A 296 0.30 11.21 -31.75
C GLN A 296 -1.21 11.41 -31.96
N ILE A 297 -1.62 12.63 -32.28
CA ILE A 297 -3.04 12.97 -32.51
C ILE A 297 -3.46 12.50 -33.90
N SER A 298 -2.54 12.56 -34.87
CA SER A 298 -2.67 11.98 -36.22
C SER A 298 -1.29 11.71 -36.83
N LYS A 299 -1.21 11.10 -38.01
CA LYS A 299 0.06 10.82 -38.72
C LYS A 299 0.95 12.05 -38.96
N GLU A 300 0.40 13.26 -38.86
CA GLU A 300 1.05 14.52 -39.25
C GLU A 300 1.09 15.57 -38.12
N LEU A 301 0.54 15.26 -36.93
CA LEU A 301 0.48 16.20 -35.81
C LEU A 301 0.96 15.55 -34.51
N ASP A 302 2.19 15.93 -34.13
CA ASP A 302 2.75 15.70 -32.81
C ASP A 302 2.41 16.90 -31.93
N ALA A 303 1.71 16.66 -30.82
CA ALA A 303 1.53 17.66 -29.77
C ALA A 303 2.45 17.34 -28.60
N TYR A 304 3.28 18.31 -28.21
CA TYR A 304 4.20 18.21 -27.09
C TYR A 304 3.70 19.13 -25.95
N TYR A 305 3.31 18.54 -24.82
CA TYR A 305 2.77 19.29 -23.69
C TYR A 305 3.87 19.54 -22.65
N LEU A 306 4.15 20.81 -22.34
CA LEU A 306 4.97 21.15 -21.18
C LEU A 306 4.09 21.17 -19.94
N HIS A 307 4.35 20.21 -19.06
CA HIS A 307 3.85 20.30 -17.70
C HIS A 307 4.67 21.31 -16.90
N LYS A 308 4.00 22.01 -15.98
CA LYS A 308 4.62 22.99 -15.08
C LYS A 308 5.51 22.32 -14.03
N PHE A 309 5.27 21.04 -13.77
CA PHE A 309 6.03 20.19 -12.86
C PHE A 309 6.53 18.93 -13.59
N LYS A 310 7.60 18.33 -13.09
CA LYS A 310 8.17 17.09 -13.65
C LYS A 310 7.18 15.95 -13.34
N HIS A 311 6.79 15.18 -14.34
CA HIS A 311 5.88 14.05 -14.12
C HIS A 311 6.62 12.72 -14.03
N PRO A 312 6.20 11.84 -13.11
CA PRO A 312 6.42 10.42 -13.26
C PRO A 312 5.60 9.88 -14.45
N THR A 313 6.19 8.95 -15.21
CA THR A 313 5.42 8.09 -16.12
C THR A 313 4.62 7.05 -15.32
N TYR A 314 3.55 6.50 -15.91
CA TYR A 314 2.58 5.54 -15.33
C TYR A 314 3.15 4.21 -14.75
N ASP A 315 4.46 4.11 -14.52
CA ASP A 315 5.16 3.00 -13.89
C ASP A 315 5.72 3.36 -12.49
N ASP A 316 5.19 4.40 -11.83
CA ASP A 316 5.58 4.68 -10.45
C ASP A 316 4.91 3.70 -9.45
N PHE A 317 5.67 3.38 -8.39
CA PHE A 317 5.27 2.42 -7.37
C PHE A 317 3.96 2.81 -6.67
N TYR A 318 3.78 4.10 -6.36
CA TYR A 318 2.68 4.56 -5.53
C TYR A 318 1.34 4.59 -6.27
N THR A 319 1.33 4.89 -7.58
CA THR A 319 0.13 4.80 -8.42
C THR A 319 -0.35 3.36 -8.52
N MET A 320 0.56 2.42 -8.78
CA MET A 320 0.24 0.99 -8.82
C MET A 320 -0.24 0.48 -7.45
N LEU A 321 0.39 0.92 -6.37
CA LEU A 321 -0.01 0.59 -5.00
C LEU A 321 -1.44 1.10 -4.72
N SER A 322 -1.73 2.36 -5.04
CA SER A 322 -3.05 2.97 -4.87
C SER A 322 -4.12 2.22 -5.66
N ALA A 323 -3.85 1.91 -6.93
CA ALA A 323 -4.77 1.14 -7.76
C ALA A 323 -5.02 -0.27 -7.20
N ALA A 324 -3.97 -0.95 -6.71
CA ALA A 324 -4.08 -2.31 -6.20
C ALA A 324 -4.91 -2.40 -4.92
N PHE A 325 -4.82 -1.38 -4.06
CA PHE A 325 -5.49 -1.34 -2.77
C PHE A 325 -6.72 -0.45 -2.71
N ASN A 326 -7.20 0.04 -3.87
CA ASN A 326 -8.40 0.88 -4.01
C ASN A 326 -9.65 0.16 -3.45
N ASP A 327 -9.81 0.29 -2.14
CA ASP A 327 -10.86 -0.26 -1.31
C ASP A 327 -10.89 0.49 0.04
N ASN A 328 -11.88 0.16 0.87
CA ASN A 328 -12.09 0.81 2.17
C ASN A 328 -11.44 0.05 3.33
N GLN A 329 -10.54 -0.91 3.05
CA GLN A 329 -9.90 -1.68 4.10
C GLN A 329 -8.73 -0.93 4.70
N LYS A 330 -8.81 -0.70 6.02
CA LYS A 330 -7.71 -0.14 6.80
C LYS A 330 -6.56 -1.15 6.89
N ARG A 331 -5.37 -0.74 6.44
CA ARG A 331 -4.13 -1.53 6.51
C ARG A 331 -3.06 -0.80 7.31
N TYR A 332 -2.23 -1.53 8.03
CA TYR A 332 -1.15 -0.92 8.80
C TYR A 332 0.01 -0.56 7.88
N LEU A 333 0.50 0.68 7.97
CA LEU A 333 1.72 1.13 7.28
C LEU A 333 2.91 0.93 8.22
N ILE A 334 3.84 0.07 7.84
CA ILE A 334 5.10 -0.15 8.55
C ILE A 334 6.22 0.46 7.68
N PRO A 335 6.78 1.62 8.04
CA PRO A 335 7.87 2.23 7.29
C PRO A 335 9.12 1.37 7.44
N LYS A 336 9.81 1.10 6.33
CA LYS A 336 10.98 0.24 6.29
C LYS A 336 12.19 0.99 5.73
N GLY A 337 13.31 0.92 6.44
CA GLY A 337 14.59 1.46 5.97
C GLY A 337 14.72 2.98 6.04
N MET A 338 13.86 3.66 6.81
CA MET A 338 13.96 5.12 7.03
C MET A 338 15.08 5.44 8.00
N ALA A 339 15.94 6.38 7.61
CA ALA A 339 17.06 6.83 8.43
C ALA A 339 16.67 7.96 9.40
N ASN A 340 15.65 8.75 9.09
CA ASN A 340 15.25 9.94 9.85
C ASN A 340 13.79 10.35 9.55
N ASP A 341 13.28 11.32 10.33
CA ASP A 341 11.91 11.84 10.22
C ASP A 341 11.62 12.47 8.85
N ALA A 342 12.60 13.08 8.18
CA ALA A 342 12.39 13.71 6.87
C ALA A 342 12.15 12.67 5.76
N GLU A 343 12.83 11.52 5.79
CA GLU A 343 12.54 10.42 4.86
C GLU A 343 11.16 9.80 5.09
N LEU A 344 10.69 9.78 6.35
CA LEU A 344 9.35 9.35 6.69
C LEU A 344 8.29 10.35 6.19
N GLU A 345 8.52 11.65 6.38
CA GLU A 345 7.67 12.72 5.86
C GLU A 345 7.54 12.63 4.34
N GLU A 346 8.65 12.40 3.61
CA GLU A 346 8.62 12.20 2.16
C GLU A 346 7.78 10.98 1.75
N LEU A 347 7.88 9.86 2.49
CA LEU A 347 7.02 8.70 2.27
C LEU A 347 5.53 9.04 2.47
N VAL A 348 5.21 9.76 3.55
CA VAL A 348 3.84 10.17 3.87
C VAL A 348 3.28 11.08 2.78
N ASP A 349 4.02 12.09 2.35
CA ASP A 349 3.63 13.00 1.26
C ASP A 349 3.38 12.24 -0.05
N ASN A 350 4.28 11.31 -0.42
CA ASN A 350 4.11 10.47 -1.60
C ASN A 350 2.83 9.61 -1.53
N LEU A 351 2.54 9.01 -0.37
CA LEU A 351 1.32 8.23 -0.18
C LEU A 351 0.06 9.10 -0.25
N LEU A 352 0.05 10.27 0.39
CA LEU A 352 -1.08 11.22 0.31
C LEU A 352 -1.35 11.65 -1.13
N ARG A 353 -0.30 12.03 -1.88
CA ARG A 353 -0.40 12.43 -3.29
C ARG A 353 -0.92 11.33 -4.19
N SER A 354 -0.65 10.06 -3.84
CA SER A 354 -1.17 8.90 -4.55
C SER A 354 -2.56 8.46 -4.10
N GLY A 355 -3.23 9.23 -3.23
CA GLY A 355 -4.61 9.00 -2.83
C GLY A 355 -4.77 8.00 -1.69
N PHE A 356 -3.77 7.86 -0.83
CA PHE A 356 -3.94 7.21 0.47
C PHE A 356 -4.44 8.22 1.51
N ALA A 357 -5.24 7.73 2.45
CA ALA A 357 -5.65 8.50 3.63
C ALA A 357 -5.01 7.92 4.88
N PHE A 358 -4.66 8.76 5.85
CA PHE A 358 -4.19 8.31 7.16
C PHE A 358 -5.31 8.38 8.18
N CYS A 359 -5.56 7.28 8.86
CA CYS A 359 -6.57 7.18 9.90
C CYS A 359 -5.93 7.00 11.27
N ASP A 360 -6.51 7.69 12.24
CA ASP A 360 -6.25 7.42 13.64
C ASP A 360 -6.88 6.07 13.97
N GLY A 361 -6.15 5.18 14.66
CA GLY A 361 -6.63 3.85 15.06
C GLY A 361 -7.84 3.84 16.01
N GLY A 362 -8.50 4.99 16.20
CA GLY A 362 -9.75 5.14 16.94
C GLY A 362 -10.91 4.50 16.17
N GLY A 363 -11.64 3.61 16.85
CA GLY A 363 -12.89 3.08 16.32
C GLY A 363 -13.87 4.22 16.11
N GLN A 364 -14.24 4.46 14.86
CA GLN A 364 -15.48 5.14 14.54
C GLN A 364 -16.40 4.11 13.92
N HIS A 365 -17.44 3.78 14.70
CA HIS A 365 -18.75 3.55 14.13
C HIS A 365 -19.05 4.71 13.18
N GLU A 366 -19.22 4.38 11.90
CA GLU A 366 -20.28 4.91 11.02
C GLU A 366 -20.40 3.98 9.80
#